data_AF-A0A194VQT4-F1
#
_entry.id   AF-A0A194VQT4-F1
#
_cell.length_a   1.000
_cell.length_b   1.000
_cell.length_c   1.000
_cell.angle_alpha   90.00
_cell.angle_beta   90.00
_cell.angle_gamma   90.00
#
_symmetry.space_group_name_H-M   'P 1'
#
loop_
_entity.id
_entity.type
_entity.pdbx_description
1 polymer ?
#
loop_
_entity_poly.entity_id
_entity_poly.type
_entity_poly.pdbx_seq_one_letter_code
_entity_poly.pdbx_strand_id
1 'polypeptide(L)'
;MGYECIGLDVDLGPTVYSRKANPRLFEITAEWAKEMQWALDRGLVKPHPIREVTGGWNGIIDGLIALQKGEVKGEKLVVRIPQP
;
A
#
# COMPACT_ATOMS: atom_id res chain seq x y z
N MET A 1 -8.88 7.40 -9.07
CA MET A 1 -8.60 5.96 -9.11
C MET A 1 -8.01 5.43 -7.80
N GLY A 2 -6.98 6.07 -7.20
CA GLY A 2 -6.28 5.54 -6.03
C GLY A 2 -7.14 5.17 -4.81
N TYR A 3 -8.00 6.06 -4.30
CA TYR A 3 -8.82 5.75 -3.11
C TYR A 3 -10.14 5.05 -3.44
N GLU A 4 -10.67 5.24 -4.65
CA GLU A 4 -11.94 4.67 -5.08
C GLU A 4 -11.86 3.14 -5.25
N CYS A 5 -10.65 2.59 -5.42
CA CYS A 5 -10.44 1.15 -5.48
C CYS A 5 -10.64 0.42 -4.14
N ILE A 6 -10.71 1.17 -3.03
CA ILE A 6 -10.92 0.61 -1.69
C ILE A 6 -12.41 0.25 -1.49
N GLY A 7 -13.32 0.85 -2.29
CA GLY A 7 -14.76 0.61 -2.18
C GLY A 7 -15.42 1.28 -0.96
N LEU A 8 -14.70 2.18 -0.28
CA LEU A 8 -15.16 2.92 0.88
C LEU A 8 -15.18 4.42 0.60
N ASP A 9 -16.05 5.13 1.30
CA ASP A 9 -15.98 6.59 1.38
C ASP A 9 -14.68 6.98 2.10
N VAL A 10 -13.89 7.84 1.47
CA VAL A 10 -12.72 8.47 2.07
C VAL A 10 -13.06 9.93 2.29
N ASP A 11 -13.31 10.31 3.53
CA ASP A 11 -13.59 11.70 3.90
C ASP A 11 -12.42 12.27 4.70
N LEU A 12 -11.70 13.19 4.08
CA LEU A 12 -10.59 13.94 4.67
C LEU A 12 -10.92 15.42 4.78
N GLY A 13 -12.21 15.79 4.78
CA GLY A 13 -12.67 17.19 4.77
C GLY A 13 -12.56 17.84 3.38
N PRO A 14 -12.41 19.18 3.30
CA PRO A 14 -12.42 19.94 2.04
C PRO A 14 -11.08 19.82 1.29
N THR A 15 -10.67 18.59 0.98
CA THR A 15 -9.44 18.29 0.26
C THR A 15 -9.75 17.68 -1.10
N VAL A 16 -8.80 17.79 -2.02
CA VAL A 16 -8.87 17.11 -3.32
C VAL A 16 -8.70 15.59 -3.22
N TYR A 17 -8.49 15.04 -2.02
CA TYR A 17 -8.28 13.62 -1.79
C TYR A 17 -9.51 12.90 -1.23
N SER A 18 -10.54 13.62 -0.77
CA SER A 18 -11.81 13.03 -0.37
C SER A 18 -12.51 12.39 -1.58
N ARG A 19 -13.00 11.16 -1.44
CA ARG A 19 -13.65 10.39 -2.52
C ARG A 19 -14.86 9.64 -1.98
N LYS A 20 -15.94 9.60 -2.76
CA LYS A 20 -17.05 8.67 -2.52
C LYS A 20 -16.67 7.28 -3.01
N ALA A 21 -17.22 6.26 -2.36
CA ALA A 21 -17.11 4.89 -2.81
C ALA A 21 -17.60 4.77 -4.26
N ASN A 22 -16.89 3.99 -5.06
CA ASN A 22 -17.26 3.70 -6.43
C ASN A 22 -17.24 2.18 -6.64
N PRO A 23 -18.41 1.50 -6.54
CA PRO A 23 -18.49 0.05 -6.64
C PRO A 23 -17.88 -0.50 -7.93
N ARG A 24 -18.07 0.20 -9.05
CA ARG A 24 -17.49 -0.20 -10.35
C ARG A 24 -15.96 -0.18 -10.34
N LEU A 25 -15.34 0.84 -9.75
CA LEU A 25 -13.88 0.91 -9.67
C LEU A 25 -13.29 -0.07 -8.66
N PHE A 26 -14.02 -0.37 -7.59
CA PHE A 26 -13.69 -1.45 -6.67
C PHE A 26 -13.68 -2.81 -7.40
N GLU A 27 -14.73 -3.14 -8.13
CA GLU A 27 -14.84 -4.40 -8.90
C GLU A 27 -13.69 -4.54 -9.91
N ILE A 28 -13.39 -3.48 -10.68
CA ILE A 28 -12.27 -3.48 -11.62
C ILE A 28 -10.95 -3.75 -10.90
N THR A 29 -10.73 -3.13 -9.75
CA THR A 29 -9.48 -3.31 -9.00
C THR A 29 -9.38 -4.69 -8.36
N ALA A 30 -10.50 -5.27 -7.93
CA ALA A 30 -10.55 -6.62 -7.39
C ALA A 30 -10.14 -7.66 -8.45
N GLU A 31 -10.60 -7.50 -9.70
CA GLU A 31 -10.14 -8.36 -10.81
C GLU A 31 -8.66 -8.15 -11.12
N TRP A 32 -8.20 -6.90 -11.19
CA TRP A 32 -6.78 -6.59 -11.41
C TRP A 32 -5.87 -7.15 -10.30
N ALA A 33 -6.32 -7.14 -9.05
CA ALA A 33 -5.56 -7.71 -7.94
C ALA A 33 -5.35 -9.22 -8.13
N LYS A 34 -6.36 -9.96 -8.63
CA LYS A 34 -6.24 -11.39 -8.94
C LYS A 34 -5.26 -11.64 -10.09
N GLU A 35 -5.33 -10.84 -11.15
CA GLU A 35 -4.40 -10.94 -12.29
C GLU A 35 -2.96 -10.66 -11.87
N MET A 36 -2.74 -9.65 -11.04
CA MET A 36 -1.42 -9.31 -10.50
C MET A 36 -0.90 -10.41 -9.57
N GLN A 37 -1.75 -10.97 -8.70
CA GLN A 37 -1.37 -12.09 -7.84
C GLN A 37 -0.90 -13.29 -8.68
N TRP A 38 -1.63 -13.63 -9.74
CA TRP A 38 -1.25 -14.71 -10.66
C TRP A 38 0.14 -14.48 -11.28
N ALA A 39 0.46 -13.23 -11.64
CA ALA A 39 1.76 -12.86 -12.21
C ALA A 39 2.90 -12.89 -11.18
N LEU A 40 2.62 -12.46 -9.93
CA LEU A 40 3.55 -12.54 -8.80
C LEU A 40 3.88 -14.00 -8.46
N ASP A 41 2.86 -14.86 -8.35
CA ASP A 41 3.02 -16.29 -8.01
C ASP A 41 3.88 -17.03 -9.04
N ARG A 42 3.87 -16.58 -10.30
CA ARG A 42 4.66 -17.15 -11.40
C ARG A 42 6.02 -16.47 -11.59
N GLY A 43 6.34 -15.46 -10.79
CA GLY A 43 7.58 -14.69 -10.91
C GLY A 43 7.69 -13.86 -12.19
N LEU A 44 6.57 -13.62 -12.89
CA LEU A 44 6.51 -12.76 -14.07
C LEU A 44 6.64 -11.29 -13.70
N VAL A 45 6.21 -10.95 -12.48
CA VAL A 45 6.43 -9.65 -11.85
C VAL A 45 7.25 -9.89 -10.59
N LYS A 46 8.29 -9.08 -10.38
CA LYS A 46 9.09 -9.11 -9.16
C LYS A 46 8.75 -7.90 -8.29
N PRO A 47 8.59 -8.08 -6.96
CA PRO A 47 8.44 -6.95 -6.07
C PRO A 47 9.72 -6.10 -6.06
N HIS A 48 9.56 -4.85 -5.68
CA HIS A 48 10.68 -3.96 -5.41
C HIS A 48 11.55 -4.54 -4.27
N PRO A 49 12.88 -4.32 -4.25
CA PRO A 49 13.73 -4.77 -3.15
C PRO A 49 13.16 -4.35 -1.79
N ILE A 50 13.05 -5.32 -0.87
CA ILE A 50 12.41 -5.13 0.43
C ILE A 50 13.48 -4.90 1.49
N ARG A 51 13.28 -3.88 2.32
CA ARG A 51 13.98 -3.69 3.59
C ARG A 51 12.98 -3.80 4.73
N GLU A 52 13.11 -4.85 5.54
CA GLU A 52 12.24 -5.02 6.69
C GLU A 52 12.64 -4.06 7.81
N VAL A 53 11.65 -3.41 8.43
CA VAL A 53 11.81 -2.53 9.59
C VAL A 53 11.17 -3.22 10.79
N THR A 54 11.98 -3.46 11.82
CA THR A 54 11.57 -4.13 13.05
C THR A 54 10.80 -3.20 13.98
N GLY A 55 10.15 -3.75 15.01
CA GLY A 55 9.48 -2.95 16.06
C GLY A 55 7.96 -2.85 15.91
N GLY A 56 7.36 -3.60 14.99
CA GLY A 56 5.90 -3.66 14.81
C GLY A 56 5.32 -2.27 14.54
N TRP A 57 4.32 -1.86 15.31
CA TRP A 57 3.70 -0.55 15.17
C TRP A 57 4.71 0.62 15.24
N ASN A 58 5.72 0.54 16.12
CA ASN A 58 6.76 1.58 16.20
C ASN A 58 7.64 1.62 14.95
N GLY A 59 7.87 0.47 14.31
CA GLY A 59 8.61 0.37 13.06
C GLY A 59 7.98 1.15 11.91
N ILE A 60 6.66 1.38 11.94
CA ILE A 60 5.98 2.26 10.97
C ILE A 60 6.46 3.70 11.13
N ILE A 61 6.48 4.20 12.37
CA ILE A 61 6.87 5.58 12.68
C ILE A 61 8.34 5.79 12.30
N ASP A 62 9.20 4.87 12.74
CA ASP A 62 10.64 4.92 12.44
C ASP A 62 10.91 4.87 10.93
N GLY A 63 10.19 4.00 10.22
CA GLY A 63 10.27 3.89 8.76
C GLY A 63 9.85 5.18 8.05
N LEU A 64 8.79 5.84 8.50
CA LEU A 64 8.35 7.13 7.95
C LEU A 64 9.37 8.24 8.20
N ILE A 65 9.99 8.27 9.39
CA ILE A 65 11.07 9.22 9.70
C ILE A 65 12.28 9.01 8.76
N ALA A 66 12.69 7.76 8.54
CA ALA A 66 13.79 7.44 7.62
C ALA A 66 13.49 7.85 6.17
N LEU A 67 12.24 7.64 5.70
CA LEU A 67 11.78 8.10 4.39
C LEU A 67 11.82 9.63 4.28
N GLN A 68 11.33 10.33 5.30
CA GLN A 68 11.34 11.81 5.34
C GLN A 68 12.75 12.39 5.28
N LYS A 69 13.73 11.71 5.89
CA LYS A 69 15.15 12.10 5.86
C LYS A 69 15.86 11.72 4.55
N GLY A 70 15.21 10.98 3.64
CA GLY A 70 15.81 10.53 2.37
C GLY A 70 16.84 9.42 2.54
N GLU A 71 16.78 8.67 3.64
CA GLU A 71 17.75 7.60 3.99
C GLU A 71 17.47 6.28 3.25
N VAL A 72 16.32 6.16 2.57
CA VAL A 72 15.91 4.96 1.84
C VAL A 72 16.02 5.21 0.34
N LYS A 73 16.74 4.34 -0.38
CA LYS A 73 16.98 4.48 -1.83
C LYS A 73 16.87 3.12 -2.51
N GLY A 74 16.04 3.01 -3.54
CA GLY A 74 15.90 1.77 -4.29
C GLY A 74 15.35 0.59 -3.47
N GLU A 75 14.74 0.87 -2.31
CA GLU A 75 14.12 -0.13 -1.45
C GLU A 75 12.71 0.28 -1.03
N LYS A 76 11.87 -0.72 -0.76
CA LYS A 76 10.57 -0.55 -0.13
C LYS A 76 10.67 -0.98 1.33
N LEU A 77 10.36 -0.07 2.25
CA LEU A 77 10.25 -0.42 3.67
C LEU A 77 9.00 -1.26 3.91
N VAL A 78 9.17 -2.36 4.65
CA VAL A 78 8.08 -3.26 5.04
C VAL A 78 8.15 -3.48 6.55
N VAL A 79 7.01 -3.35 7.22
CA VAL A 79 6.89 -3.58 8.66
C VAL A 79 5.94 -4.74 8.89
N ARG A 80 6.38 -5.76 9.63
CA ARG A 80 5.52 -6.86 10.06
C ARG A 80 4.77 -6.46 11.33
N ILE A 81 3.45 -6.41 11.26
CA ILE A 81 2.60 -6.10 12.42
C ILE A 81 2.38 -7.36 13.27
N PRO A 82 2.66 -7.32 14.58
CA PRO A 82 2.35 -8.42 15.49
C PRO A 82 0.86 -8.75 15.40
N GLN A 83 0.54 -10.03 15.22
CA GLN A 83 -0.83 -10.51 15.34
C GLN A 83 -1.17 -10.66 16.83
N PRO A 84 -2.41 -10.37 17.26
CA PRO A 84 -2.87 -10.61 18.62
C PRO A 84 -2.88 -12.10 19.00
#